data_AF-A0AA35XE68-F1
#
_entry.id   AF-A0AA35XE68-F1
#
_cell.length_a   1.000
_cell.length_b   1.000
_cell.length_c   1.000
_cell.angle_alpha   90.00
_cell.angle_beta   90.00
_cell.angle_gamma   90.00
#
_symmetry.space_group_name_H-M   'P 1'
#
loop_
_entity.id
_entity.type
_entity.pdbx_description
1 polymer ?
#
loop_
_entity_poly.entity_id
_entity_poly.type
_entity_poly.pdbx_seq_one_letter_code
_entity_poly.pdbx_strand_id
1 'polypeptide(L)' 'MRVALDTTNILGRGAVKDTYNLLADGIVKLLRALAAVEQAPVREWAKAREYERYLAP' A
#
# COMPACT_ATOMS: atom_id res chain seq x y z
N MET A 1 21.00 5.51 9.72
CA MET A 1 19.56 5.35 9.41
C MET A 1 18.88 4.87 10.69
N ARG A 2 17.86 5.56 11.21
CA ARG A 2 17.17 5.17 12.45
C ARG A 2 15.77 4.71 12.07
N VAL A 3 15.48 3.43 12.28
CA VAL A 3 14.17 2.83 12.03
C VAL A 3 13.41 2.82 13.35
N ALA A 4 12.24 3.43 13.38
CA ALA A 4 11.30 3.25 14.48
C ALA A 4 10.63 1.88 14.29
N LEU A 5 10.78 0.99 15.26
CA LEU A 5 10.14 -0.32 15.27
C LEU A 5 9.12 -0.33 16.41
N ASP A 6 7.84 -0.29 16.05
CA ASP A 6 6.74 -0.51 16.99
C ASP A 6 6.48 -2.01 17.12
N THR A 7 6.71 -2.56 18.31
CA THR A 7 6.49 -3.99 18.61
C THR A 7 5.22 -4.22 19.44
N THR A 8 4.35 -3.21 19.54
CA THR A 8 3.12 -3.32 20.32
C THR A 8 2.17 -4.33 19.67
N ASN A 9 1.74 -5.34 20.44
CA ASN A 9 0.84 -6.36 19.94
C ASN A 9 -0.52 -5.77 19.58
N ILE A 10 -0.99 -6.05 18.36
CA ILE A 10 -2.35 -5.70 17.93
C ILE A 10 -3.29 -6.84 18.33
N LEU A 11 -4.08 -6.64 19.38
CA LEU A 11 -4.98 -7.66 19.93
C LEU A 11 -6.42 -7.43 19.45
N GLY A 12 -7.05 -8.48 18.93
CA GLY A 12 -8.44 -8.48 18.46
C GLY A 12 -8.56 -8.57 16.94
N ARG A 13 -9.46 -9.45 16.46
CA ARG A 13 -9.65 -9.72 15.02
C ARG A 13 -9.97 -8.47 14.19
N GLY A 14 -10.70 -7.52 14.76
CA GLY A 14 -11.01 -6.23 14.12
C GLY A 14 -9.76 -5.37 13.91
N ALA A 15 -9.00 -5.12 14.98
CA ALA A 15 -7.79 -4.31 14.92
C ALA A 15 -6.71 -4.89 13.97
N VAL A 16 -6.59 -6.22 13.93
CA VAL A 16 -5.69 -6.91 12.98
C VAL A 16 -6.15 -6.65 11.53
N LYS A 17 -7.44 -6.86 11.24
CA LYS A 17 -8.00 -6.61 9.90
C LYS A 17 -7.83 -5.15 9.49
N ASP A 18 -8.09 -4.22 10.40
CA ASP A 18 -7.98 -2.78 10.13
C ASP A 18 -6.54 -2.39 9.82
N THR A 19 -5.56 -2.99 10.49
CA THR A 19 -4.13 -2.77 10.17
C THR A 19 -3.79 -3.23 8.76
N TYR A 20 -4.25 -4.41 8.34
CA TYR A 20 -4.05 -4.88 6.97
C TYR A 20 -4.76 -4.00 5.94
N ASN A 21 -5.96 -3.50 6.26
CA ASN A 21 -6.68 -2.55 5.39
C ASN A 21 -5.90 -1.23 5.24
N LEU A 22 -5.37 -0.69 6.34
CA LEU A 22 -4.55 0.53 6.31
C LEU A 22 -3.28 0.34 5.47
N LEU A 23 -2.64 -0.83 5.54
CA LEU A 23 -1.50 -1.16 4.69
C LEU A 23 -1.90 -1.26 3.21
N ALA A 24 -2.99 -1.95 2.91
CA ALA A 24 -3.49 -2.07 1.53
C ALA A 24 -3.81 -0.68 0.94
N ASP A 25 -4.54 0.15 1.68
CA ASP A 25 -4.86 1.53 1.30
C ASP A 25 -3.59 2.38 1.11
N GLY A 26 -2.61 2.22 2.00
CA GLY A 26 -1.32 2.90 1.92
C GLY A 26 -0.55 2.54 0.65
N ILE A 27 -0.50 1.24 0.29
CA ILE A 27 0.14 0.77 -0.93
C ILE A 27 -0.55 1.37 -2.16
N VAL A 28 -1.89 1.37 -2.22
CA VAL A 28 -2.64 1.97 -3.34
C VAL A 28 -2.34 3.47 -3.48
N LYS A 29 -2.27 4.21 -2.36
CA LYS A 29 -1.91 5.64 -2.37
C LYS A 29 -0.50 5.87 -2.89
N LEU A 30 0.46 5.04 -2.46
CA LEU A 30 1.84 5.12 -2.94
C LEU A 30 1.93 4.88 -4.45
N LEU A 31 1.28 3.84 -4.97
CA LEU A 31 1.27 3.56 -6.41
C LEU A 31 0.69 4.72 -7.23
N ARG A 32 -0.39 5.35 -6.75
CA ARG A 32 -0.97 6.54 -7.39
C ARG A 32 -0.01 7.72 -7.40
N ALA A 33 0.70 7.96 -6.29
CA ALA A 33 1.67 9.05 -6.20
C ALA A 33 2.85 8.84 -7.17
N LEU A 34 3.37 7.62 -7.25
CA LEU A 34 4.46 7.27 -8.18
C LEU A 34 4.03 7.40 -9.64
N ALA A 35 2.84 6.90 -9.98
CA ALA A 35 2.28 7.04 -11.32
C ALA A 35 2.06 8.51 -11.72
N ALA A 36 1.62 9.35 -10.77
CA ALA A 36 1.43 10.78 -11.00
C ALA A 36 2.75 11.52 -11.29
N VAL A 37 3.85 11.15 -10.63
CA VAL A 37 5.18 11.72 -10.91
C VAL A 37 5.61 11.45 -12.36
N GLU A 38 5.27 10.28 -12.88
CA GLU A 38 5.56 9.88 -14.26
C GLU A 38 4.43 10.25 -15.26
N GLN A 39 3.40 10.98 -14.81
CA GLN A 39 2.25 11.38 -15.62
C GLN A 39 1.55 10.21 -16.34
N ALA A 40 1.57 9.03 -15.72
CA ALA A 40 1.01 7.81 -16.28
C ALA A 40 -0.28 7.38 -15.53
N PRO A 41 -1.25 6.74 -16.21
CA PRO A 41 -2.37 6.11 -15.52
C PRO A 41 -1.89 5.02 -14.56
N VAL A 42 -2.36 5.05 -13.30
CA VAL A 42 -1.88 4.14 -12.24
C VAL A 42 -1.97 2.65 -12.60
N ARG A 43 -3.01 2.24 -13.36
CA ARG A 43 -3.16 0.85 -13.80
C ARG A 43 -2.10 0.43 -14.81
N GLU A 44 -1.78 1.31 -15.76
CA GLU A 44 -0.76 1.06 -16.79
C GLU A 44 0.64 1.11 -16.18
N TRP A 45 0.88 2.10 -15.31
CA TRP A 45 2.12 2.25 -14.56
C TRP A 45 2.40 1.02 -13.69
N ALA A 46 1.38 0.53 -12.96
CA ALA A 46 1.50 -0.66 -12.13
C ALA A 46 1.71 -1.93 -12.95
N LYS A 47 0.96 -2.10 -14.06
CA LYS A 47 1.12 -3.27 -14.95
C LYS A 47 2.51 -3.34 -15.57
N ALA A 48 3.07 -2.21 -15.99
CA ALA A 48 4.43 -2.15 -16.55
C ALA A 48 5.52 -2.55 -15.54
N ARG A 49 5.19 -2.59 -14.24
CA ARG A 49 6.09 -2.86 -13.12
C ARG A 49 5.63 -4.05 -12.25
N GLU A 50 4.68 -4.85 -12.75
CA GLU A 50 4.17 -6.06 -12.09
C GLU A 50 3.54 -5.82 -10.71
N TYR A 51 2.97 -4.62 -10.50
CA TYR A 51 2.30 -4.21 -9.26
C TYR A 51 0.78 -4.26 -9.33
N GLU A 52 0.19 -4.72 -10.43
CA GLU A 52 -1.26 -4.70 -10.65
C GLU A 52 -2.06 -5.45 -9.58
N ARG A 53 -1.46 -6.47 -8.93
CA ARG A 53 -2.07 -7.24 -7.84
C ARG A 53 -2.51 -6.38 -6.65
N TYR A 54 -1.86 -5.23 -6.46
CA TYR A 54 -2.14 -4.31 -5.36
C TYR A 54 -3.26 -3.30 -5.68
N LEU A 55 -3.75 -3.29 -6.91
CA LEU A 55 -4.90 -2.48 -7.34
C LEU A 55 -6.19 -3.30 -7.42
N ALA A 56 -6.14 -4.58 -7.05
CA ALA A 56 -7.31 -5.44 -6.94
C ALA A 56 -8.21 -4.98 -5.78
N PRO A 57 -9.54 -5.09 -5.91
CA PRO A 57 -10.50 -4.79 -4.84
C PRO A 57 -10.37 -5.74 -3.65
#